data_AF-A0A7X8ZLC9-F1
#
_entry.id   AF-A0A7X8ZLC9-F1
#
_cell.length_a   1.000
_cell.length_b   1.000
_cell.length_c   1.000
_cell.angle_alpha   90.00
_cell.angle_beta   90.00
_cell.angle_gamma   90.00
#
_symmetry.space_group_name_H-M   'P 1'
#
loop_
_entity.id
_entity.type
_entity.pdbx_description
1 polymer ?
#
loop_
_entity_poly.entity_id
_entity_poly.type
_entity_poly.pdbx_seq_one_letter_code
_entity_poly.pdbx_strand_id
1 'polypeptide(L)'
;CAATMFEDQHEERPELAKLSPRPDFCALIYPVVTFLESKGHSGTQRALLGEAPAPELRRRFSPEANVSAAVPPTFLLQAVDDSVPVENSLLYFNALRSAGVPVEMHIYAQGGHGYGMRKRGLPIDSWPDLLRDWALNQLN
;
A
#
# COMPACT_ATOMS: atom_id res chain seq x y z
N CYS A 1 -5.11 3.24 -4.02
CA CYS A 1 -5.19 2.12 -3.06
C CYS A 1 -6.61 2.08 -2.52
N ALA A 2 -7.26 0.92 -2.36
CA ALA A 2 -8.61 0.84 -1.82
C ALA A 2 -8.71 1.51 -0.43
N ALA A 3 -7.62 1.45 0.35
CA ALA A 3 -7.48 2.09 1.66
C ALA A 3 -7.71 3.62 1.67
N THR A 4 -7.55 4.29 0.53
CA THR A 4 -7.68 5.76 0.40
C THR A 4 -8.74 6.16 -0.63
N MET A 5 -9.51 5.20 -1.16
CA MET A 5 -10.47 5.42 -2.26
C MET A 5 -11.78 4.66 -2.02
N PHE A 6 -12.04 4.17 -0.80
CA PHE A 6 -13.26 3.41 -0.50
C PHE A 6 -14.53 4.28 -0.62
N GLU A 7 -14.42 5.60 -0.53
CA GLU A 7 -15.55 6.52 -0.74
C GLU A 7 -15.87 6.74 -2.24
N ASP A 8 -14.96 6.40 -3.14
CA ASP A 8 -15.09 6.62 -4.59
C ASP A 8 -15.88 5.49 -5.32
N GLN A 9 -16.58 4.64 -4.58
CA GLN A 9 -17.26 3.47 -5.15
C GLN A 9 -18.72 3.80 -5.51
N HIS A 10 -19.10 3.45 -6.74
CA HIS A 10 -20.49 3.37 -7.18
C HIS A 10 -20.86 1.89 -7.34
N GLU A 11 -21.67 1.36 -6.42
CA GLU A 11 -22.19 -0.01 -6.51
C GLU A 11 -23.64 0.03 -7.01
N GLU A 12 -23.85 -0.53 -8.20
CA GLU A 12 -25.16 -0.54 -8.86
C GLU A 12 -26.08 -1.64 -8.31
N ARG A 13 -25.51 -2.63 -7.60
CA ARG A 13 -26.24 -3.74 -6.99
C ARG A 13 -26.80 -3.35 -5.62
N PRO A 14 -28.12 -3.25 -5.44
CA PRO A 14 -28.73 -2.75 -4.20
C PRO A 14 -28.37 -3.54 -2.93
N GLU A 15 -28.09 -4.83 -3.06
CA GLU A 15 -27.68 -5.71 -1.97
C GLU A 15 -26.26 -5.41 -1.46
N LEU A 16 -25.37 -4.96 -2.35
CA LEU A 16 -23.99 -4.61 -2.00
C LEU A 16 -23.85 -3.13 -1.65
N ALA A 17 -24.72 -2.26 -2.15
CA ALA A 17 -24.74 -0.82 -1.83
C ALA A 17 -24.91 -0.50 -0.33
N LYS A 18 -25.38 -1.49 0.46
CA LYS A 18 -25.52 -1.35 1.92
C LYS A 18 -24.26 -1.73 2.70
N LEU A 19 -23.28 -2.36 2.06
CA LEU A 19 -22.03 -2.77 2.69
C LEU A 19 -21.00 -1.65 2.61
N SER A 20 -20.21 -1.47 3.67
CA SER A 20 -19.09 -0.55 3.62
C SER A 20 -17.98 -1.15 2.75
N PRO A 21 -17.46 -0.43 1.75
CA PRO A 21 -16.30 -0.86 0.97
C PRO A 21 -14.97 -0.59 1.70
N ARG A 22 -15.02 0.02 2.89
CA ARG A 22 -13.81 0.32 3.67
C ARG A 22 -13.23 -0.98 4.25
N PRO A 23 -11.96 -1.32 3.98
CA PRO A 23 -11.31 -2.46 4.61
C PRO A 23 -11.16 -2.26 6.13
N ASP A 24 -11.17 -3.33 6.91
CA ASP A 24 -10.88 -3.27 8.34
C ASP A 24 -9.39 -2.99 8.62
N PHE A 25 -8.51 -3.51 7.78
CA PHE A 25 -7.06 -3.30 7.81
C PHE A 25 -6.46 -3.42 6.40
N CYS A 26 -5.21 -3.02 6.24
CA CYS A 26 -4.45 -3.17 5.00
C CYS A 26 -3.07 -3.80 5.26
N ALA A 27 -2.64 -4.70 4.38
CA ALA A 27 -1.27 -5.22 4.37
C ALA A 27 -0.69 -4.99 2.97
N LEU A 28 0.33 -4.15 2.89
CA LEU A 28 0.96 -3.74 1.64
C LEU A 28 2.40 -4.23 1.61
N ILE A 29 2.65 -5.20 0.73
CA ILE A 29 3.95 -5.86 0.57
C ILE A 29 4.55 -5.40 -0.75
N TYR A 30 5.76 -4.82 -0.73
CA TYR A 30 6.45 -4.16 -1.84
C TYR A 30 5.55 -3.25 -2.71
N PRO A 31 4.83 -2.29 -2.11
CA PRO A 31 3.79 -1.56 -2.82
C PRO A 31 4.35 -0.51 -3.79
N VAL A 32 3.68 -0.38 -4.94
CA VAL A 32 3.70 0.86 -5.72
C VAL A 32 2.73 1.83 -5.06
N VAL A 33 3.25 2.97 -4.60
CA VAL A 33 2.47 4.00 -3.89
C VAL A 33 2.38 5.25 -4.75
N THR A 34 3.50 5.84 -5.13
CA THR A 34 3.48 7.19 -5.71
C THR A 34 3.52 7.18 -7.24
N PHE A 35 2.71 8.03 -7.86
CA PHE A 35 2.86 8.46 -9.27
C PHE A 35 3.24 9.94 -9.38
N LEU A 36 3.54 10.59 -8.25
CA LEU A 36 3.93 11.99 -8.20
C LEU A 36 5.41 12.18 -8.55
N GLU A 37 6.23 11.19 -8.19
CA GLU A 37 7.66 11.19 -8.51
C GLU A 37 7.94 10.48 -9.84
N SER A 38 8.84 11.05 -10.64
CA SER A 38 9.18 10.53 -11.97
C SER A 38 10.09 9.30 -11.96
N LYS A 39 10.50 8.83 -10.78
CA LYS A 39 11.47 7.73 -10.64
C LYS A 39 10.75 6.45 -10.22
N GLY A 40 10.71 5.46 -11.11
CA GLY A 40 10.46 4.06 -10.74
C GLY A 40 9.17 3.40 -11.25
N HIS A 41 8.22 4.13 -11.84
CA HIS A 41 6.87 3.58 -12.11
C HIS A 41 6.37 3.70 -13.54
N SER A 42 7.27 3.83 -14.52
CA SER A 42 6.86 4.04 -15.93
C SER A 42 5.94 2.93 -16.46
N GLY A 43 6.16 1.68 -16.05
CA GLY A 43 5.30 0.55 -16.44
C GLY A 43 3.90 0.58 -15.82
N THR A 44 3.83 0.57 -14.49
CA THR A 44 2.55 0.56 -13.74
C THR A 44 1.72 1.81 -14.00
N GLN A 45 2.36 2.99 -14.01
CA GLN A 45 1.66 4.24 -14.31
C GLN A 45 1.08 4.22 -15.73
N ARG A 46 1.87 3.77 -16.73
CA ARG A 46 1.39 3.70 -18.11
C ARG A 46 0.24 2.72 -18.27
N ALA A 47 0.33 1.56 -17.62
CA ALA A 47 -0.72 0.55 -17.67
C ALA A 47 -2.02 1.04 -17.01
N LEU A 48 -1.94 1.79 -15.91
CA LEU A 48 -3.10 2.21 -15.14
C LEU A 48 -3.69 3.56 -15.60
N LEU A 49 -2.82 4.52 -15.92
CA LEU A 49 -3.19 5.93 -16.15
C LEU A 49 -2.88 6.43 -17.58
N GLY A 50 -2.23 5.61 -18.41
CA GLY A 50 -1.78 5.98 -19.75
C GLY A 50 -0.44 6.73 -19.77
N GLU A 51 -0.03 7.18 -20.95
CA GLU A 51 1.34 7.73 -21.17
C GLU A 51 1.55 9.13 -20.57
N ALA A 52 0.53 9.98 -20.61
CA ALA A 52 0.60 11.37 -20.15
C ALA A 52 -0.59 11.71 -19.25
N PRO A 53 -0.71 11.06 -18.07
CA PRO A 53 -1.84 11.30 -17.18
C PRO A 53 -1.83 12.71 -16.62
N ALA A 54 -3.01 13.31 -16.54
CA ALA A 54 -3.21 14.61 -15.90
C ALA A 54 -2.64 14.60 -14.47
N PRO A 55 -2.07 15.72 -13.98
CA PRO A 55 -1.54 15.82 -12.61
C PRO A 55 -2.53 15.39 -11.53
N GLU A 56 -3.80 15.76 -11.69
CA GLU A 56 -4.88 15.43 -10.76
C GLU A 56 -5.14 13.93 -10.71
N LEU A 57 -5.05 13.26 -11.86
CA LEU A 57 -5.21 11.82 -11.96
C LEU A 57 -4.03 11.10 -11.27
N ARG A 58 -2.80 11.56 -11.48
CA ARG A 58 -1.63 11.03 -10.75
C ARG A 58 -1.80 11.19 -9.24
N ARG A 59 -2.22 12.37 -8.79
CA ARG A 59 -2.49 12.65 -7.37
C ARG A 59 -3.57 11.73 -6.82
N ARG A 60 -4.68 11.56 -7.54
CA ARG A 60 -5.79 10.68 -7.14
C ARG A 60 -5.34 9.23 -6.93
N PHE A 61 -4.45 8.74 -7.79
CA PHE A 61 -3.95 7.36 -7.71
C PHE A 61 -2.68 7.19 -6.86
N SER A 62 -2.21 8.25 -6.20
CA SER A 62 -1.07 8.21 -5.27
C SER A 62 -1.58 8.21 -3.82
N PRO A 63 -1.66 7.05 -3.13
CA PRO A 63 -2.33 6.91 -1.82
C PRO A 63 -1.78 7.85 -0.75
N GLU A 64 -0.47 8.13 -0.74
CA GLU A 64 0.18 9.04 0.21
C GLU A 64 -0.38 10.46 0.15
N ALA A 65 -0.90 10.88 -1.00
CA ALA A 65 -1.48 12.21 -1.18
C ALA A 65 -2.95 12.31 -0.71
N ASN A 66 -3.56 11.18 -0.34
CA ASN A 66 -4.99 11.05 -0.04
C ASN A 66 -5.27 10.34 1.30
N VAL A 67 -4.26 10.24 2.18
CA VAL A 67 -4.46 9.68 3.52
C VAL A 67 -5.34 10.60 4.36
N SER A 68 -6.32 10.01 5.04
CA SER A 68 -7.13 10.63 6.09
C SER A 68 -7.12 9.76 7.36
N ALA A 69 -7.65 10.28 8.47
CA ALA A 69 -7.80 9.51 9.70
C ALA A 69 -8.75 8.31 9.57
N ALA A 70 -9.54 8.24 8.48
CA ALA A 70 -10.44 7.12 8.21
C ALA A 70 -9.72 5.92 7.57
N VAL A 71 -8.49 6.10 7.05
CA VAL A 71 -7.70 5.00 6.50
C VAL A 71 -7.50 3.92 7.57
N PRO A 72 -7.68 2.63 7.23
CA PRO A 72 -7.59 1.57 8.24
C PRO A 72 -6.14 1.33 8.70
N PRO A 73 -5.97 0.66 9.86
CA PRO A 73 -4.66 0.19 10.31
C PRO A 73 -3.89 -0.50 9.19
N THR A 74 -2.63 -0.13 9.01
CA THR A 74 -1.85 -0.56 7.84
C THR A 74 -0.51 -1.21 8.25
N PHE A 75 -0.24 -2.37 7.68
CA PHE A 75 1.05 -3.05 7.71
C PHE A 75 1.81 -2.83 6.40
N LEU A 76 3.08 -2.42 6.48
CA LEU A 76 3.95 -2.16 5.33
C LEU A 76 5.19 -3.05 5.39
N LEU A 77 5.61 -3.57 4.25
CA LEU A 77 6.84 -4.36 4.17
C LEU A 77 7.52 -4.25 2.81
N GLN A 78 8.83 -3.99 2.79
CA GLN A 78 9.58 -3.91 1.53
C GLN A 78 11.07 -4.22 1.72
N ALA A 79 11.71 -4.72 0.67
CA ALA A 79 13.17 -4.85 0.62
C ALA A 79 13.81 -3.58 0.03
N VAL A 80 14.99 -3.18 0.52
CA VAL A 80 15.72 -2.01 -0.01
C VAL A 80 16.24 -2.27 -1.43
N ASP A 81 16.60 -3.50 -1.75
CA ASP A 81 17.07 -3.93 -3.07
C ASP A 81 15.93 -4.30 -4.05
N ASP A 82 14.69 -3.87 -3.75
CA ASP A 82 13.54 -4.05 -4.63
C ASP A 82 13.65 -3.16 -5.88
N SER A 83 13.16 -3.65 -7.02
CA SER A 83 13.05 -2.87 -8.26
C SER A 83 12.07 -1.70 -8.16
N VAL A 84 11.08 -1.80 -7.26
CA VAL A 84 10.24 -0.69 -6.82
C VAL A 84 10.99 0.03 -5.70
N PRO A 85 11.24 1.35 -5.81
CA PRO A 85 11.98 2.09 -4.79
C PRO A 85 11.32 2.02 -3.41
N VAL A 86 12.11 1.85 -2.35
CA VAL A 86 11.65 1.75 -0.95
C VAL A 86 10.94 3.03 -0.48
N GLU A 87 11.22 4.15 -1.14
CA GLU A 87 10.58 5.45 -0.94
C GLU A 87 9.06 5.37 -1.05
N ASN A 88 8.49 4.44 -1.83
CA ASN A 88 7.05 4.21 -1.89
C ASN A 88 6.47 3.88 -0.50
N SER A 89 7.06 2.91 0.20
CA SER A 89 6.63 2.55 1.55
C SER A 89 6.91 3.67 2.55
N LEU A 90 8.06 4.34 2.44
CA LEU A 90 8.42 5.44 3.35
C LEU A 90 7.46 6.64 3.25
N LEU A 91 7.10 7.04 2.03
CA LEU A 91 6.14 8.12 1.78
C LEU A 91 4.77 7.79 2.39
N TYR A 92 4.27 6.57 2.18
CA TYR A 92 2.98 6.18 2.72
C TYR A 92 2.99 6.04 4.24
N PHE A 93 4.05 5.44 4.81
CA PHE A 93 4.24 5.35 6.26
C PHE A 93 4.19 6.74 6.90
N ASN A 94 4.91 7.72 6.34
CA ASN A 94 4.93 9.08 6.85
C ASN A 94 3.57 9.76 6.76
N ALA A 95 2.83 9.56 5.66
CA ALA A 95 1.48 10.09 5.50
C ALA A 95 0.50 9.49 6.52
N LEU A 96 0.50 8.16 6.69
CA LEU A 96 -0.30 7.42 7.68
C LEU A 96 -0.03 7.91 9.10
N ARG A 97 1.25 7.94 9.49
CA ARG A 97 1.69 8.40 10.81
C ARG A 97 1.25 9.84 11.08
N SER A 98 1.40 10.73 10.09
CA SER A 98 1.02 12.14 10.23
C SER A 98 -0.50 12.33 10.39
N ALA A 99 -1.30 11.44 9.80
CA ALA A 99 -2.76 11.43 9.95
C ALA A 99 -3.25 10.71 11.22
N GLY A 100 -2.35 10.17 12.05
CA GLY A 100 -2.71 9.43 13.26
C GLY A 100 -3.25 8.02 13.00
N VAL A 101 -3.03 7.47 11.81
CA VAL A 101 -3.45 6.11 11.45
C VAL A 101 -2.47 5.11 12.08
N PRO A 102 -2.95 4.05 12.79
CA PRO A 102 -2.07 2.99 13.26
C PRO A 102 -1.33 2.34 12.10
N VAL A 103 0.00 2.34 12.16
CA VAL A 103 0.84 1.81 11.09
C VAL A 103 2.05 1.08 11.66
N GLU A 104 2.35 -0.08 11.08
CA GLU A 104 3.58 -0.85 11.33
C GLU A 104 4.33 -1.04 10.02
N MET A 105 5.67 -0.93 10.04
CA MET A 105 6.50 -1.08 8.86
C MET A 105 7.75 -1.89 9.14
N HIS A 106 8.07 -2.82 8.22
CA HIS A 106 9.29 -3.62 8.24
C HIS A 106 10.08 -3.41 6.96
N ILE A 107 11.37 -3.08 7.08
CA ILE A 107 12.26 -2.91 5.93
C ILE A 107 13.42 -3.89 6.07
N TYR A 108 13.65 -4.66 5.01
CA TYR A 108 14.75 -5.60 4.92
C TYR A 108 15.80 -5.09 3.94
N ALA A 109 17.09 -5.31 4.23
CA ALA A 109 18.14 -4.91 3.31
C ALA A 109 18.10 -5.66 1.97
N GLN A 110 17.66 -6.94 2.00
CA GLN A 110 17.66 -7.82 0.83
C GLN A 110 16.37 -8.64 0.75
N GLY A 111 15.91 -8.86 -0.48
CA GLY A 111 14.74 -9.67 -0.82
C GLY A 111 14.34 -9.56 -2.29
N GLY A 112 14.69 -8.46 -2.95
CA GLY A 112 14.27 -8.13 -4.31
C GLY A 112 12.75 -7.93 -4.41
N HIS A 113 12.25 -7.77 -5.63
CA HIS A 113 10.81 -7.60 -5.88
C HIS A 113 10.07 -8.95 -5.94
N GLY A 114 8.81 -8.95 -5.51
CA GLY A 114 7.88 -10.05 -5.78
C GLY A 114 8.27 -11.41 -5.15
N TYR A 115 8.87 -11.41 -3.96
CA TYR A 115 9.30 -12.65 -3.29
C TYR A 115 8.14 -13.55 -2.83
N GLY A 116 6.93 -13.01 -2.67
CA GLY A 116 5.76 -13.78 -2.26
C GLY A 116 5.96 -14.50 -0.91
N MET A 117 5.46 -15.74 -0.80
CA MET A 117 5.60 -16.57 0.42
C MET A 117 6.66 -17.67 0.29
N ARG A 118 7.41 -17.70 -0.82
CA ARG A 118 8.40 -18.76 -1.06
C ARG A 118 9.64 -18.51 -0.20
N LYS A 119 10.07 -19.51 0.55
CA LYS A 119 11.35 -19.45 1.29
C LYS A 119 12.54 -19.42 0.33
N ARG A 120 13.40 -18.42 0.49
CA ARG A 120 14.60 -18.16 -0.31
C ARG A 120 15.90 -18.23 0.51
N GLY A 121 15.81 -18.54 1.80
CA GLY A 121 16.94 -18.56 2.73
C GLY A 121 17.38 -17.17 3.17
N LEU A 122 16.48 -16.19 3.11
CA LEU A 122 16.75 -14.80 3.49
C LEU A 122 15.92 -14.42 4.72
N PRO A 123 16.36 -13.45 5.55
CA PRO A 123 15.59 -12.98 6.70
C PRO A 123 14.17 -12.52 6.37
N ILE A 124 13.94 -12.00 5.16
CA ILE A 124 12.62 -11.56 4.70
C ILE A 124 11.60 -12.71 4.61
N ASP A 125 12.03 -13.97 4.57
CA ASP A 125 11.14 -15.14 4.50
C ASP A 125 10.19 -15.27 5.70
N SER A 126 10.49 -14.63 6.83
CA SER A 126 9.64 -14.64 8.04
C SER A 126 8.54 -13.59 8.04
N TRP A 127 8.43 -12.76 6.98
CA TRP A 127 7.43 -11.71 6.92
C TRP A 127 5.97 -12.15 7.15
N PRO A 128 5.51 -13.35 6.75
CA PRO A 128 4.14 -13.76 7.00
C PRO A 128 3.86 -13.95 8.50
N ASP A 129 4.87 -14.35 9.29
CA ASP A 129 4.75 -14.46 10.74
C ASP A 129 4.59 -13.08 11.38
N LEU A 130 5.32 -12.06 10.89
CA LEU A 130 5.16 -10.67 11.34
C LEU A 130 3.76 -10.13 11.05
N LEU A 131 3.24 -10.38 9.84
CA LEU A 131 1.88 -9.97 9.49
C LEU A 131 0.84 -10.65 10.38
N ARG A 132 0.99 -11.96 10.64
CA ARG A 132 0.09 -12.70 11.54
C ARG A 132 0.09 -12.08 12.94
N ASP A 133 1.27 -11.89 13.50
CA ASP A 133 1.41 -11.39 14.88
C ASP A 133 0.88 -9.96 15.01
N TRP A 134 1.13 -9.12 14.01
CA TRP A 134 0.52 -7.79 13.89
C TRP A 134 -1.01 -7.87 13.82
N ALA A 135 -1.56 -8.69 12.91
CA ALA A 135 -3.01 -8.78 12.72
C ALA A 135 -3.73 -9.28 13.97
N LEU A 136 -3.16 -10.26 14.69
CA LEU A 136 -3.69 -10.73 15.96
C LEU A 136 -3.69 -9.63 17.03
N ASN A 137 -2.69 -8.74 17.04
CA ASN A 137 -2.64 -7.63 17.98
C ASN A 137 -3.57 -6.46 17.60
N GLN A 138 -3.90 -6.28 16.32
CA GLN A 138 -4.81 -5.21 15.87
C GLN A 138 -6.29 -5.58 16.00
N LEU A 139 -6.63 -6.87 15.98
CA LEU A 139 -8.01 -7.37 15.98
C LEU A 139 -8.52 -7.81 17.36
N ASN A 140 -7.69 -7.67 18.41
CA ASN A 140 -8.05 -7.89 19.81
C ASN A 140 -8.33 -6.57 20.51
#